data_AF-U7QB17-F1
#
_entry.id   AF-U7QB17-F1
#
_cell.length_a   1.000
_cell.length_b   1.000
_cell.length_c   1.000
_cell.angle_alpha   90.00
_cell.angle_beta   90.00
_cell.angle_gamma   90.00
#
_symmetry.space_group_name_H-M   'P 1'
#
loop_
_entity.id
_entity.type
_entity.pdbx_description
1 polymer ?
#
loop_
_entity_poly.entity_id
_entity_poly.type
_entity_poly.pdbx_seq_one_letter_code
_entity_poly.pdbx_strand_id
1 'polypeptide(L)'
;MSQIKNHIIRLSKNLNPIYNITNLVSDLANQTNILALNASVEAVRAGEHGKGFGVVASEIRKLAADQSRSSAQKIGVLIFEIQNATN
;
A
#
# COMPACT_ATOMS: atom_id res chain seq x y z
N MET A 1 31.13 15.50 15.52
CA MET A 1 31.08 14.98 14.14
C MET A 1 30.79 13.47 14.04
N SER A 2 31.53 12.59 14.74
CA SER A 2 31.36 11.11 14.61
C SER A 2 29.96 10.59 15.01
N GLN A 3 29.39 11.08 16.11
CA GLN A 3 28.04 10.68 16.57
C GLN A 3 26.93 11.05 15.58
N ILE A 4 26.95 12.27 15.02
CA ILE A 4 25.96 12.71 14.02
C ILE A 4 26.03 11.82 12.77
N LYS A 5 27.24 11.50 12.30
CA LYS A 5 27.45 10.59 11.17
C LYS A 5 26.88 9.19 11.44
N ASN A 6 27.10 8.66 12.65
CA ASN A 6 26.54 7.36 13.05
C ASN A 6 25.00 7.38 13.14
N HIS A 7 24.40 8.48 13.59
CA HIS A 7 22.94 8.63 13.60
C HIS A 7 22.35 8.68 12.19
N ILE A 8 23.01 9.37 11.25
CA ILE A 8 22.60 9.42 9.83
C ILE A 8 22.66 8.01 9.20
N ILE A 9 23.75 7.28 9.41
CA ILE A 9 23.89 5.91 8.89
C ILE A 9 22.81 4.97 9.46
N ARG A 10 22.53 5.08 10.77
CA ARG A 10 21.52 4.24 11.42
C ARG A 10 20.11 4.59 10.96
N LEU A 11 19.82 5.88 10.74
CA LEU A 11 18.55 6.33 10.15
C LEU A 11 18.37 5.74 8.75
N SER A 12 19.36 5.90 7.87
CA SER A 12 19.33 5.36 6.51
C SER A 12 19.13 3.84 6.49
N LYS A 13 19.82 3.11 7.39
CA LYS A 13 19.65 1.64 7.53
C LYS A 13 18.23 1.26 7.96
N ASN A 14 17.58 2.05 8.82
CA ASN A 14 16.21 1.78 9.28
C ASN A 14 15.16 2.08 8.21
N LEU A 15 15.44 2.95 7.23
CA LEU A 15 14.50 3.26 6.15
C LEU A 15 14.33 2.12 5.15
N ASN A 16 15.37 1.31 4.91
CA ASN A 16 15.30 0.21 3.94
C ASN A 16 14.25 -0.86 4.31
N PRO A 17 14.19 -1.37 5.57
CA PRO A 17 13.08 -2.22 6.01
C PRO A 17 11.70 -1.57 5.84
N ILE A 18 11.57 -0.27 6.15
CA ILE A 18 10.29 0.46 6.00
C ILE A 18 9.89 0.51 4.53
N TYR A 19 10.85 0.76 3.62
CA TYR A 19 10.63 0.73 2.17
C TYR A 19 10.12 -0.63 1.70
N ASN A 20 10.75 -1.71 2.15
CA ASN A 20 10.33 -3.08 1.80
C ASN A 20 8.92 -3.41 2.31
N ILE A 21 8.59 -3.02 3.54
CA ILE A 21 7.24 -3.18 4.09
C ILE A 21 6.23 -2.35 3.28
N THR A 22 6.59 -1.13 2.91
CA THR A 22 5.74 -0.24 2.12
C THR A 22 5.43 -0.82 0.74
N ASN A 23 6.42 -1.41 0.08
CA ASN A 23 6.23 -2.12 -1.19
C ASN A 23 5.33 -3.33 -1.01
N LEU A 24 5.54 -4.14 0.03
CA LEU A 24 4.68 -5.28 0.34
C LEU A 24 3.22 -4.83 0.55
N VAL A 25 2.97 -3.73 1.26
CA VAL A 25 1.62 -3.18 1.45
C VAL A 25 1.00 -2.75 0.12
N SER A 26 1.78 -2.12 -0.77
CA SER A 26 1.33 -1.76 -2.12
C SER A 26 0.95 -3.01 -2.94
N ASP A 27 1.75 -4.07 -2.86
CA ASP A 27 1.48 -5.33 -3.55
C ASP A 27 0.23 -6.04 -3.02
N LEU A 28 0.06 -6.06 -1.69
CA LEU A 28 -1.15 -6.59 -1.05
C LEU A 28 -2.39 -5.79 -1.48
N ALA A 29 -2.30 -4.46 -1.50
CA ALA A 29 -3.36 -3.60 -1.99
C ALA A 29 -3.74 -3.90 -3.46
N ASN A 30 -2.74 -4.18 -4.31
CA ASN A 30 -2.98 -4.59 -5.69
C ASN A 30 -3.70 -5.93 -5.78
N GLN A 31 -3.25 -6.94 -5.02
CA GLN A 31 -3.88 -8.26 -4.98
C GLN A 31 -5.31 -8.20 -4.44
N THR A 32 -5.53 -7.46 -3.35
CA THR A 32 -6.87 -7.24 -2.79
C THR A 32 -7.79 -6.52 -3.78
N ASN A 33 -7.30 -5.55 -4.54
CA ASN A 33 -8.07 -4.90 -5.60
C ASN A 33 -8.47 -5.88 -6.72
N ILE A 34 -7.58 -6.81 -7.12
CA ILE A 34 -7.92 -7.85 -8.11
C ILE A 34 -8.96 -8.82 -7.56
N LEU A 35 -8.82 -9.26 -6.30
CA LEU A 35 -9.81 -10.13 -5.65
C LEU A 35 -11.18 -9.45 -5.53
N ALA A 36 -11.20 -8.17 -5.16
CA ALA A 36 -12.42 -7.37 -5.09
C ALA A 36 -13.08 -7.18 -6.46
N LEU A 37 -12.28 -7.02 -7.51
CA LEU A 37 -12.79 -6.98 -8.88
C LEU A 37 -13.44 -8.31 -9.27
N ASN A 38 -12.78 -9.43 -9.01
CA ASN A 38 -13.33 -10.76 -9.29
C ASN A 38 -14.63 -11.01 -8.51
N ALA A 39 -14.68 -10.62 -7.24
CA ALA A 39 -15.89 -10.69 -6.43
C ALA A 39 -17.02 -9.80 -6.97
N SER A 40 -16.70 -8.62 -7.51
CA SER A 40 -17.66 -7.73 -8.15
C SER A 40 -18.25 -8.36 -9.43
N VAL A 41 -17.41 -9.03 -10.23
CA VAL A 41 -17.84 -9.75 -11.44
C VAL A 41 -18.78 -10.90 -11.07
N GLU A 42 -18.43 -11.69 -10.05
CA GLU A 42 -19.26 -12.83 -9.62
C GLU A 42 -20.58 -12.36 -8.99
N ALA A 43 -20.57 -11.23 -8.29
CA ALA A 43 -21.78 -10.58 -7.77
C ALA A 43 -22.74 -10.17 -8.92
N VAL A 44 -22.23 -9.64 -10.02
CA VAL A 44 -23.05 -9.34 -11.22
C VAL A 44 -23.60 -10.63 -11.82
N ARG A 45 -22.78 -11.68 -11.90
CA ARG A 45 -23.18 -12.98 -12.44
C ARG A 45 -24.27 -13.68 -11.62
N ALA A 46 -24.26 -13.50 -10.30
CA ALA A 46 -25.29 -14.02 -9.38
C ALA A 46 -26.62 -13.22 -9.42
N GLY A 47 -26.68 -12.13 -10.19
CA GLY A 47 -27.89 -11.32 -10.36
C GLY A 47 -28.40 -10.74 -9.04
N GLU A 48 -29.69 -10.91 -8.75
CA GLU A 48 -30.32 -10.38 -7.53
C GLU A 48 -29.70 -10.94 -6.24
N HIS A 49 -29.22 -12.18 -6.25
CA HIS A 49 -28.56 -12.80 -5.09
C HIS A 49 -27.17 -12.21 -4.82
N GLY A 50 -26.54 -11.58 -5.81
CA GLY A 50 -25.21 -11.01 -5.71
C GLY A 50 -25.17 -9.53 -5.32
N LYS A 51 -26.29 -8.81 -5.30
CA LYS A 51 -26.32 -7.36 -5.05
C LYS A 51 -25.60 -6.93 -3.76
N GLY A 52 -25.85 -7.63 -2.65
CA GLY A 52 -25.19 -7.33 -1.37
C GLY A 52 -23.68 -7.57 -1.42
N PHE A 53 -23.25 -8.66 -2.06
CA PHE A 53 -21.83 -8.97 -2.25
C PHE A 53 -21.13 -7.97 -3.17
N GLY A 54 -21.82 -7.44 -4.18
CA GLY A 54 -21.29 -6.41 -5.08
C GLY A 54 -20.96 -5.11 -4.35
N VAL A 55 -21.80 -4.69 -3.39
CA VAL A 55 -21.54 -3.49 -2.57
C VAL A 55 -20.28 -3.68 -1.72
N VAL A 56 -20.15 -4.84 -1.05
CA VAL A 56 -18.97 -5.17 -0.23
C VAL A 56 -17.71 -5.21 -1.10
N ALA A 57 -17.78 -5.83 -2.27
CA ALA A 57 -16.65 -5.91 -3.20
C ALA A 57 -16.20 -4.51 -3.68
N SER A 58 -17.14 -3.61 -3.96
CA SER A 58 -16.84 -2.22 -4.30
C SER A 58 -16.14 -1.47 -3.17
N GLU A 59 -16.57 -1.65 -1.92
CA GLU A 59 -15.95 -0.99 -0.77
C GLU A 59 -14.53 -1.51 -0.52
N ILE A 60 -14.32 -2.83 -0.59
CA ILE A 60 -12.98 -3.43 -0.48
C ILE A 60 -12.05 -2.88 -1.56
N ARG A 61 -12.57 -2.73 -2.79
CA ARG A 61 -11.80 -2.16 -3.90
C ARG A 61 -11.35 -0.74 -3.61
N LYS A 62 -12.24 0.11 -3.10
CA LYS A 62 -11.93 1.50 -2.73
C LYS A 62 -10.87 1.57 -1.63
N LEU A 63 -11.01 0.75 -0.58
CA LEU A 63 -10.02 0.67 0.50
C LEU A 63 -8.64 0.24 -0.02
N ALA A 64 -8.59 -0.81 -0.84
CA ALA A 64 -7.34 -1.34 -1.36
C ALA A 64 -6.69 -0.41 -2.39
N ALA A 65 -7.43 -0.04 -3.45
CA ALA A 65 -6.91 0.69 -4.59
C ALA A 65 -6.65 2.16 -4.30
N ASP A 66 -7.52 2.81 -3.53
CA ASP A 66 -7.46 4.25 -3.33
C ASP A 66 -6.71 4.59 -2.04
N GLN A 67 -7.07 3.96 -0.92
CA GLN A 67 -6.49 4.34 0.38
C GLN A 67 -5.15 3.67 0.66
N SER A 68 -5.08 2.33 0.59
CA SER A 68 -3.87 1.58 0.92
C SER A 68 -2.73 1.87 -0.06
N ARG A 69 -3.02 1.84 -1.38
CA ARG A 69 -2.02 2.16 -2.40
C ARG A 69 -1.52 3.60 -2.32
N SER A 70 -2.42 4.58 -2.15
CA SER A 70 -2.02 5.99 -2.01
C SER A 70 -1.16 6.21 -0.76
N SER A 71 -1.51 5.56 0.35
CA SER A 71 -0.73 5.66 1.59
C SER A 71 0.67 5.06 1.42
N ALA A 72 0.78 3.89 0.79
CA ALA A 72 2.07 3.28 0.48
C ALA A 72 2.93 4.17 -0.42
N GLN A 73 2.35 4.78 -1.45
CA GLN A 73 3.05 5.74 -2.32
C GLN A 73 3.57 6.95 -1.54
N LYS A 74 2.74 7.54 -0.66
CA LYS A 74 3.16 8.68 0.18
C LYS A 74 4.32 8.32 1.10
N ILE A 75 4.29 7.13 1.71
CA ILE A 75 5.38 6.64 2.55
C ILE A 75 6.66 6.47 1.71
N GLY A 76 6.55 5.92 0.49
CA GLY A 76 7.69 5.80 -0.43
C GLY A 76 8.33 7.13 -0.76
N VAL A 77 7.54 8.18 -1.02
CA VAL A 77 8.03 9.55 -1.23
C VAL A 77 8.76 10.09 0.00
N LEU A 78 8.19 9.93 1.19
CA LEU A 78 8.83 10.38 2.44
C LEU A 78 10.17 9.67 2.68
N ILE A 79 10.24 8.37 2.40
CA ILE A 79 11.50 7.62 2.51
C ILE A 79 12.55 8.17 1.53
N PHE A 80 12.15 8.44 0.29
CA PHE A 80 13.04 9.01 -0.72
C PHE A 80 13.56 10.40 -0.33
N GLU A 81 12.69 11.26 0.21
CA GLU A 81 13.07 12.59 0.71
C GLU A 81 14.08 12.48 1.86
N ILE A 82 13.85 11.60 2.83
CA ILE A 82 14.78 11.41 3.96
C ILE A 82 16.11 10.85 3.45
N GLN A 83 16.11 9.88 2.53
CA GLN A 83 17.34 9.34 1.95
C GLN A 83 18.18 10.41 1.25
N ASN A 84 17.55 11.28 0.45
CA ASN A 84 18.24 12.38 -0.22
C ASN A 84 18.77 13.43 0.75
N ALA A 85 18.08 13.69 1.87
CA ALA A 85 18.55 14.61 2.91
C ALA A 85 19.73 14.05 3.72
N THR A 86 19.95 12.72 3.67
CA THR A 86 21.02 12.04 4.42
C THR A 86 22.28 11.69 3.61
N ASN A 87 22.21 11.77 2.27
CA ASN A 87 23.34 11.56 1.36
C ASN A 87 24.02 12.89 0.99
#